data_AF-A0A1V5R5Q8-F1
#
_entry.id   AF-A0A1V5R5Q8-F1
#
_cell.length_a   1.000
_cell.length_b   1.000
_cell.length_c   1.000
_cell.angle_alpha   90.00
_cell.angle_beta   90.00
_cell.angle_gamma   90.00
#
_symmetry.space_group_name_H-M   'P 1'
#
loop_
_entity.id
_entity.type
_entity.pdbx_description
1 polymer ?
#
loop_
_entity_poly.entity_id
_entity_poly.type
_entity_poly.pdbx_seq_one_letter_code
_entity_poly.pdbx_strand_id
1 'polypeptide(L)'
;MAPRRRSLLLWILAVLLMLGTAVWQRRTGPTYPLEARIEVGGQSLSFKLPRSQETSSSARVAVPDPGFGTELHWRRFPTNEPWTVVPMEARDGQRGAELPVQPAAGKVEYRIVFQAPEGARAFPEGDPVVLRYKDPVSVPLLLGHVAAMFFGMLIGLRAGLRALMDEPGLARLAWVAFGLLTLGGLILGPFVQKQAFGAYWTGWPFGHDLTDNKTLLMWLAWMVAAVLVAAAPGRVGRGAAVLACLAMLAVYLVPHSLRGSQLDYGRLEGGADPKAALTTGP
;
A
#
# COMPACT_ATOMS: atom_id res chain seq x y z
N MET A 1 -39.92 -0.61 4.14
CA MET A 1 -39.17 0.58 4.65
C MET A 1 -39.46 1.78 3.77
N ALA A 2 -39.59 2.97 4.34
CA ALA A 2 -39.65 4.20 3.54
C ALA A 2 -38.38 4.34 2.66
N PRO A 3 -38.50 4.79 1.40
CA PRO A 3 -37.38 4.83 0.44
C PRO A 3 -36.18 5.63 0.94
N ARG A 4 -36.41 6.67 1.75
CA ARG A 4 -35.34 7.45 2.41
C ARG A 4 -34.55 6.63 3.45
N ARG A 5 -35.23 5.82 4.27
CA ARG A 5 -34.57 4.98 5.28
C ARG A 5 -33.74 3.87 4.61
N ARG A 6 -34.26 3.28 3.53
CA ARG A 6 -33.52 2.30 2.71
C ARG A 6 -32.25 2.91 2.13
N SER A 7 -32.34 4.08 1.49
CA SER A 7 -31.17 4.75 0.94
C SER A 7 -30.13 5.11 2.02
N LEU A 8 -30.57 5.54 3.20
CA LEU A 8 -29.67 5.80 4.33
C LEU A 8 -28.92 4.54 4.76
N LEU A 9 -29.61 3.40 4.91
CA LEU A 9 -28.97 2.13 5.24
C LEU A 9 -27.93 1.71 4.19
N LEU A 10 -28.21 1.92 2.90
CA LEU A 10 -27.25 1.57 1.84
C LEU A 10 -26.00 2.45 1.87
N TRP A 11 -26.13 3.72 2.27
CA TRP A 11 -24.98 4.60 2.49
C TRP A 11 -24.18 4.16 3.71
N ILE A 12 -24.84 3.85 4.82
CA ILE A 12 -24.18 3.32 6.02
C ILE A 12 -23.43 2.04 5.67
N LEU A 13 -24.05 1.10 4.96
CA LEU A 13 -23.41 -0.14 4.52
C LEU A 13 -22.22 0.12 3.59
N ALA A 14 -22.34 1.03 2.63
CA ALA A 14 -21.23 1.39 1.75
C ALA A 14 -20.04 1.99 2.52
N VAL A 15 -20.30 2.85 3.52
CA VAL A 15 -19.28 3.42 4.40
C VAL A 15 -18.62 2.33 5.25
N LEU A 16 -19.41 1.43 5.85
CA LEU A 16 -18.86 0.33 6.66
C LEU A 16 -17.98 -0.61 5.83
N LEU A 17 -18.41 -0.96 4.61
CA LEU A 17 -17.61 -1.77 3.69
C LEU A 17 -16.31 -1.06 3.31
N MET A 18 -16.39 0.22 2.95
CA MET A 18 -15.21 1.03 2.59
C MET A 18 -14.21 1.16 3.75
N LEU A 19 -14.69 1.46 4.96
CA LEU A 19 -13.85 1.55 6.15
C LEU A 19 -13.23 0.17 6.50
N GLY A 20 -14.02 -0.90 6.39
CA GLY A 20 -13.53 -2.28 6.59
C GLY A 20 -12.39 -2.62 5.63
N THR A 21 -12.54 -2.31 4.34
CA THR A 21 -11.49 -2.51 3.34
C THR A 21 -10.27 -1.61 3.58
N ALA A 22 -10.46 -0.36 4.00
CA ALA A 22 -9.34 0.54 4.32
C ALA A 22 -8.52 0.04 5.51
N VAL A 23 -9.18 -0.49 6.54
CA VAL A 23 -8.52 -1.13 7.69
C VAL A 23 -7.76 -2.38 7.25
N TRP A 24 -8.37 -3.23 6.41
CA TRP A 24 -7.71 -4.40 5.84
C TRP A 24 -6.43 -4.03 5.07
N GLN A 25 -6.51 -3.03 4.20
CA GLN A 25 -5.36 -2.56 3.44
C GLN A 25 -4.27 -1.96 4.33
N ARG A 26 -4.64 -1.24 5.39
CA ARG A 26 -3.67 -0.70 6.35
C ARG A 26 -2.91 -1.80 7.08
N ARG A 27 -3.58 -2.90 7.44
CA ARG A 27 -2.96 -4.05 8.12
C ARG A 27 -2.08 -4.88 7.19
N THR A 28 -2.50 -5.07 5.94
CA THR A 28 -1.79 -5.92 4.96
C THR A 28 -0.82 -5.15 4.07
N GLY A 29 -0.86 -3.82 4.09
CA GLY A 29 -0.05 -2.96 3.26
C GLY A 29 1.42 -2.92 3.71
N PRO A 30 2.38 -2.78 2.79
CA PRO A 30 3.82 -2.79 3.11
C PRO A 30 4.32 -1.47 3.71
N THR A 31 3.51 -0.42 3.77
CA THR A 31 3.96 0.93 4.17
C THR A 31 3.87 1.19 5.67
N TYR A 32 2.87 0.61 6.34
CA TYR A 32 2.66 0.86 7.78
C TYR A 32 3.73 0.16 8.61
N PRO A 33 4.15 0.68 9.76
CA PRO A 33 5.11 -0.03 10.61
C PRO A 33 4.61 -1.43 10.99
N LEU A 34 5.52 -2.40 11.08
CA LEU A 34 5.24 -3.70 11.66
C LEU A 34 5.19 -3.55 13.18
N GLU A 35 4.02 -3.74 13.77
CA GLU A 35 3.84 -3.72 15.22
C GLU A 35 4.23 -5.09 15.79
N ALA A 36 5.13 -5.09 16.78
CA ALA A 36 5.69 -6.29 17.36
C ALA A 36 5.57 -6.25 18.88
N ARG A 37 5.23 -7.40 19.47
CA ARG A 37 5.34 -7.65 20.89
C ARG A 37 6.08 -8.96 21.10
N ILE A 38 7.20 -8.92 21.80
CA ILE A 38 8.07 -10.08 22.03
C ILE A 38 8.38 -10.23 23.51
N GLU A 39 8.73 -11.44 23.92
CA GLU A 39 9.31 -11.71 25.24
C GLU A 39 10.79 -12.08 25.07
N VAL A 40 11.66 -11.32 25.70
CA VAL A 40 13.12 -11.50 25.64
C VAL A 40 13.77 -10.98 26.91
N GLY A 41 14.72 -11.73 27.48
CA GLY A 41 15.35 -11.38 28.75
C GLY A 41 14.36 -11.33 29.92
N GLY A 42 13.29 -12.14 29.88
CA GLY A 42 12.20 -12.11 30.86
C GLY A 42 11.32 -10.85 30.82
N GLN A 43 11.44 -10.01 29.79
CA GLN A 43 10.66 -8.77 29.64
C GLN A 43 9.77 -8.82 28.39
N SER A 44 8.58 -8.22 28.49
CA SER A 44 7.68 -8.03 27.34
C SER A 44 7.97 -6.68 26.68
N LEU A 45 8.60 -6.70 25.50
CA LEU A 45 8.88 -5.51 24.70
C LEU A 45 7.80 -5.29 23.64
N SER A 46 7.35 -4.05 23.48
CA SER A 46 6.41 -3.64 22.42
C SER A 46 7.02 -2.50 21.62
N PHE A 47 7.09 -2.64 20.29
CA PHE A 47 7.72 -1.68 19.41
C PHE A 47 7.18 -1.73 17.98
N LYS A 48 7.59 -0.77 17.16
CA LYS A 48 7.17 -0.63 15.76
C LYS A 48 8.38 -0.57 14.85
N LEU A 49 8.41 -1.43 13.85
CA LEU A 49 9.49 -1.51 12.88
C LEU A 49 9.09 -0.78 11.59
N PRO A 50 9.81 0.27 11.16
CA PRO A 50 9.46 1.02 9.95
C PRO A 50 9.54 0.14 8.69
N ARG A 51 8.57 0.27 7.78
CA ARG A 51 8.59 -0.43 6.48
C ARG A 51 8.62 0.51 5.27
N SER A 52 8.62 1.82 5.52
CA SER A 52 8.82 2.83 4.49
C SER A 52 9.51 4.05 5.09
N GLN A 53 10.37 4.69 4.30
CA GLN A 53 11.08 5.92 4.66
C GLN A 53 11.21 6.83 3.44
N GLU A 54 11.31 8.13 3.66
CA GLU A 54 11.65 9.08 2.60
C GLU A 54 13.16 9.10 2.30
N THR A 55 13.54 9.35 1.05
CA THR A 55 14.96 9.49 0.65
C THR A 55 15.65 10.71 1.26
N SER A 56 14.89 11.63 1.85
CA SER A 56 15.39 12.84 2.52
C SER A 56 16.05 12.58 3.88
N SER A 57 15.90 11.38 4.45
CA SER A 57 16.35 11.05 5.80
C SER A 57 16.62 9.56 6.00
N SER A 58 17.51 9.23 6.94
CA SER A 58 17.76 7.85 7.37
C SER A 58 16.54 7.28 8.10
N ALA A 59 16.36 5.95 8.06
CA ALA A 59 15.29 5.29 8.79
C ALA A 59 15.84 4.83 10.15
N ARG A 60 15.35 5.42 11.24
CA ARG A 60 15.72 4.97 12.59
C ARG A 60 14.89 3.75 12.98
N VAL A 61 15.56 2.64 13.24
CA VAL A 61 14.98 1.43 13.84
C VAL A 61 15.25 1.51 15.34
N ALA A 62 14.20 1.47 16.17
CA ALA A 62 14.33 1.60 17.61
C ALA A 62 13.41 0.64 18.37
N VAL A 63 13.88 0.21 19.53
CA VAL A 63 13.18 -0.65 20.49
C VAL A 63 13.34 -0.06 21.90
N PRO A 64 12.43 -0.32 22.85
CA PRO A 64 12.68 -0.03 24.27
C PRO A 64 13.98 -0.68 24.71
N ASP A 65 14.79 0.02 25.52
CA ASP A 65 16.07 -0.51 25.98
C ASP A 65 15.82 -1.70 26.93
N PRO A 66 16.21 -2.93 26.57
CA PRO A 66 15.98 -4.09 27.41
C PRO A 66 17.08 -4.29 28.47
N GLY A 67 18.10 -3.43 28.48
CA GLY A 67 19.22 -3.50 29.43
C GLY A 67 20.40 -4.36 28.98
N PHE A 68 20.36 -4.93 27.77
CA PHE A 68 21.43 -5.75 27.20
C PHE A 68 21.72 -5.39 25.73
N GLY A 69 22.79 -5.96 25.17
CA GLY A 69 23.25 -5.66 23.82
C GLY A 69 22.16 -5.91 22.77
N THR A 70 21.99 -4.98 21.83
CA THR A 70 21.03 -5.12 20.73
C THR A 70 21.71 -4.68 19.45
N GLU A 71 21.52 -5.43 18.37
CA GLU A 71 22.14 -5.20 17.07
C GLU A 71 21.08 -5.11 15.98
N LEU A 72 21.32 -4.23 15.00
CA LEU A 72 20.58 -4.15 13.77
C LEU A 72 21.36 -4.87 12.67
N HIS A 73 20.79 -5.94 12.12
CA HIS A 73 21.35 -6.68 11.00
C HIS A 73 20.58 -6.26 9.74
N TRP A 74 21.24 -5.67 8.75
CA TRP A 74 20.57 -5.22 7.52
C TRP A 74 21.40 -5.52 6.26
N ARG A 75 20.74 -5.55 5.10
CA ARG A 75 21.37 -5.56 3.77
C ARG A 75 20.42 -5.03 2.69
N ARG A 76 20.93 -4.78 1.49
CA ARG A 76 20.13 -4.34 0.33
C ARG A 76 19.21 -5.46 -0.17
N PHE A 77 18.01 -5.13 -0.63
CA PHE A 77 17.02 -6.09 -1.13
C PHE A 77 16.61 -5.80 -2.59
N PRO A 78 16.69 -6.77 -3.51
CA PRO A 78 16.95 -8.19 -3.29
C PRO A 78 18.43 -8.48 -3.58
N THR A 79 19.24 -8.71 -2.55
CA THR A 79 20.65 -9.10 -2.73
C THR A 79 20.97 -10.28 -1.82
N ASN A 80 22.01 -11.02 -2.18
CA ASN A 80 22.59 -12.08 -1.34
C ASN A 80 23.82 -11.59 -0.57
N GLU A 81 23.93 -10.29 -0.36
CA GLU A 81 25.03 -9.70 0.39
C GLU A 81 25.08 -10.26 1.83
N PRO A 82 26.27 -10.33 2.43
CA PRO A 82 26.40 -10.56 3.86
C PRO A 82 25.64 -9.50 4.67
N TRP A 83 25.09 -9.89 5.82
CA TRP A 83 24.44 -8.96 6.74
C TRP A 83 25.46 -7.95 7.28
N THR A 84 25.13 -6.67 7.16
CA THR A 84 25.84 -5.60 7.88
C THR A 84 25.27 -5.54 9.29
N VAL A 85 26.15 -5.63 10.29
CA VAL A 85 25.79 -5.63 11.71
C VAL A 85 26.14 -4.28 12.31
N VAL A 86 25.15 -3.60 12.87
CA VAL A 86 25.32 -2.28 13.51
C VAL A 86 24.83 -2.38 14.95
N PRO A 87 25.64 -2.03 15.96
CA PRO A 87 25.18 -1.99 17.34
C PRO A 87 24.12 -0.90 17.51
N MET A 88 23.06 -1.19 18.27
CA MET A 88 22.01 -0.21 18.58
C MET A 88 22.39 0.56 19.83
N GLU A 89 22.49 1.88 19.69
CA GLU A 89 22.90 2.80 20.75
C GLU A 89 21.76 3.06 21.72
N ALA A 90 22.05 3.00 23.02
CA ALA A 90 21.11 3.32 24.07
C ALA A 90 20.99 4.84 24.24
N ARG A 91 19.78 5.38 24.09
CA ARG A 91 19.46 6.79 24.24
C ARG A 91 17.99 6.97 24.62
N ASP A 92 17.73 7.77 25.65
CA ASP A 92 16.39 8.16 26.10
C ASP A 92 15.45 6.96 26.37
N GLY A 93 15.98 5.90 27.02
CA GLY A 93 15.23 4.68 27.34
C GLY A 93 14.93 3.77 26.15
N GLN A 94 15.55 4.02 24.99
CA GLN A 94 15.45 3.20 23.80
C GLN A 94 16.84 2.79 23.31
N ARG A 95 16.91 1.67 22.59
CA ARG A 95 18.05 1.35 21.75
C ARG A 95 17.67 1.56 20.30
N GLY A 96 18.51 2.24 19.53
CA GLY A 96 18.24 2.53 18.12
C GLY A 96 19.48 2.52 17.24
N ALA A 97 19.28 2.22 15.97
CA ALA A 97 20.28 2.35 14.91
C ALA A 97 19.63 2.90 13.65
N GLU A 98 20.43 3.48 12.76
CA GLU A 98 19.97 4.05 11.50
C GLU A 98 20.24 3.10 10.33
N LEU A 99 19.25 2.95 9.45
CA LEU A 99 19.44 2.34 8.14
C LEU A 99 19.93 3.39 7.14
N PRO A 100 20.88 3.03 6.26
CA PRO A 100 21.41 3.98 5.30
C PRO A 100 20.36 4.33 4.24
N VAL A 101 20.32 5.60 3.89
CA VAL A 101 19.46 6.12 2.83
C VAL A 101 19.70 5.36 1.53
N GLN A 102 18.62 4.92 0.88
CA GLN A 102 18.65 4.34 -0.47
C GLN A 102 17.98 5.28 -1.46
N PRO A 103 18.27 5.15 -2.77
CA PRO A 103 17.49 5.80 -3.82
C PRO A 103 16.01 5.39 -3.77
N ALA A 104 15.14 6.18 -4.40
CA ALA A 104 13.72 5.85 -4.50
C ALA A 104 13.49 4.47 -5.12
N ALA A 105 12.50 3.74 -4.60
CA ALA A 105 12.23 2.32 -4.88
C ALA A 105 13.32 1.33 -4.41
N GLY A 106 14.45 1.82 -3.87
CA GLY A 106 15.42 1.02 -3.14
C GLY A 106 14.80 0.39 -1.91
N LYS A 107 15.19 -0.85 -1.63
CA LYS A 107 14.70 -1.62 -0.49
C LYS A 107 15.88 -2.13 0.32
N VAL A 108 15.75 -2.09 1.63
CA VAL A 108 16.64 -2.79 2.56
C VAL A 108 15.82 -3.80 3.33
N GLU A 109 16.42 -4.94 3.61
CA GLU A 109 15.85 -5.89 4.55
C GLU A 109 16.68 -5.90 5.83
N TYR A 110 16.00 -6.04 6.96
CA TYR A 110 16.64 -5.99 8.26
C TYR A 110 15.92 -6.83 9.32
N ARG A 111 16.67 -7.17 10.37
CA ARG A 111 16.21 -7.82 11.59
C ARG A 111 16.97 -7.27 12.78
N ILE A 112 16.40 -7.42 13.96
CA ILE A 112 17.03 -7.01 15.22
C ILE A 112 17.52 -8.28 15.92
N VAL A 113 18.76 -8.27 16.41
CA VAL A 113 19.32 -9.35 17.22
C VAL A 113 19.50 -8.87 18.64
N PHE A 114 18.80 -9.52 19.56
CA PHE A 114 18.83 -9.27 20.99
C PHE A 114 19.85 -10.19 21.64
N GLN A 115 20.89 -9.64 22.25
CA GLN A 115 21.91 -10.39 22.99
C GLN A 115 21.43 -10.61 24.44
N ALA A 116 20.35 -11.39 24.59
CA ALA A 116 19.71 -11.65 25.87
C ALA A 116 20.58 -12.55 26.77
N PRO A 117 20.39 -12.53 28.11
CA PRO A 117 21.12 -13.42 29.03
C PRO A 117 20.98 -14.91 28.70
N GLU A 118 19.82 -15.33 28.20
CA GLU A 118 19.53 -16.70 27.76
C GLU A 118 20.11 -17.07 26.38
N GLY A 119 20.66 -16.10 25.65
CA GLY A 119 21.24 -16.29 24.32
C GLY A 119 20.78 -15.26 23.29
N ALA A 120 21.45 -15.24 22.14
CA ALA A 120 21.12 -14.33 21.05
C ALA A 120 19.80 -14.73 20.37
N ARG A 121 18.86 -13.80 20.24
CA ARG A 121 17.56 -14.01 19.58
C ARG A 121 17.32 -12.99 18.48
N ALA A 122 17.07 -13.45 17.26
CA ALA A 122 16.72 -12.59 16.13
C ALA A 122 15.20 -12.33 16.08
N PHE A 123 14.82 -11.13 15.66
CA PHE A 123 13.44 -10.75 15.41
C PHE A 123 13.30 -9.92 14.11
N PRO A 124 12.35 -10.26 13.23
CA PRO A 124 11.54 -11.48 13.22
C PRO A 124 12.40 -12.76 13.11
N GLU A 125 11.91 -13.90 13.60
CA GLU A 125 12.59 -15.20 13.48
C GLU A 125 12.51 -15.78 12.06
N GLY A 126 11.44 -15.43 11.32
CA GLY A 126 11.23 -15.81 9.93
C GLY A 126 11.71 -14.74 8.96
N ASP A 127 10.80 -14.28 8.09
CA ASP A 127 11.13 -13.31 7.06
C ASP A 127 11.58 -11.95 7.66
N PRO A 128 12.72 -11.40 7.21
CA PRO A 128 13.16 -10.08 7.61
C PRO A 128 12.14 -8.98 7.28
N VAL A 129 12.24 -7.86 8.00
CA VAL A 129 11.44 -6.69 7.69
C VAL A 129 12.03 -6.00 6.47
N VAL A 130 11.21 -5.82 5.42
CA VAL A 130 11.60 -5.06 4.23
C VAL A 130 11.13 -3.62 4.38
N LEU A 131 12.07 -2.68 4.32
CA LEU A 131 11.81 -1.25 4.26
C LEU A 131 12.05 -0.73 2.84
N ARG A 132 11.09 0.04 2.33
CA ARG A 132 11.15 0.67 1.00
C ARG A 132 11.32 2.19 1.09
N TYR A 133 12.32 2.71 0.38
CA TYR A 133 12.52 4.14 0.22
C TYR A 133 11.64 4.72 -0.91
N LYS A 134 11.15 5.94 -0.69
CA LYS A 134 10.38 6.73 -1.67
C LYS A 134 10.80 8.19 -1.59
N ASP A 135 10.71 8.90 -2.70
CA ASP A 135 10.90 10.35 -2.67
C ASP A 135 9.69 11.06 -2.03
N PRO A 136 9.88 12.25 -1.43
CA PRO A 136 8.78 13.05 -0.90
C PRO A 136 7.75 13.39 -1.98
N VAL A 137 6.47 13.34 -1.62
CA VAL A 137 5.35 13.65 -2.53
C VAL A 137 4.65 14.91 -2.04
N SER A 138 4.26 15.77 -2.99
CA SER A 138 3.46 16.96 -2.73
C SER A 138 2.17 16.60 -1.97
N VAL A 139 1.99 17.21 -0.79
CA VAL A 139 0.84 16.94 0.09
C VAL A 139 -0.50 17.21 -0.60
N PRO A 140 -0.72 18.34 -1.31
CA PRO A 140 -1.96 18.56 -2.06
C PRO A 140 -2.24 17.49 -3.10
N LEU A 141 -1.20 17.03 -3.81
CA LEU A 141 -1.33 16.00 -4.83
C LEU A 141 -1.72 14.65 -4.20
N LEU A 142 -1.04 14.26 -3.12
CA LEU A 142 -1.33 13.03 -2.39
C LEU A 142 -2.75 13.06 -1.79
N LEU A 143 -3.16 14.17 -1.16
CA LEU A 143 -4.50 14.32 -0.61
C LEU A 143 -5.56 14.26 -1.70
N GLY A 144 -5.34 14.92 -2.85
CA GLY A 144 -6.24 14.86 -3.99
C GLY A 144 -6.41 13.45 -4.53
N HIS A 145 -5.30 12.72 -4.71
CA HIS A 145 -5.31 11.32 -5.13
C HIS A 145 -6.09 10.44 -4.15
N VAL A 146 -5.75 10.49 -2.86
CA VAL A 146 -6.37 9.67 -1.81
C VAL A 146 -7.86 9.99 -1.71
N ALA A 147 -8.25 11.27 -1.70
CA ALA A 147 -9.66 11.66 -1.65
C ALA A 147 -10.44 11.13 -2.85
N ALA A 148 -9.92 11.28 -4.08
CA ALA A 148 -10.57 10.77 -5.28
C ALA A 148 -10.73 9.24 -5.25
N MET A 149 -9.73 8.49 -4.79
CA MET A 149 -9.81 7.03 -4.65
C MET A 149 -10.80 6.61 -3.57
N PHE A 150 -10.79 7.24 -2.39
CA PHE A 150 -11.72 6.94 -1.30
C PHE A 150 -13.17 7.23 -1.67
N PHE A 151 -13.45 8.40 -2.25
CA PHE A 151 -14.80 8.73 -2.70
C PHE A 151 -15.20 7.87 -3.90
N GLY A 152 -14.29 7.59 -4.84
CA GLY A 152 -14.55 6.68 -5.95
C GLY A 152 -15.00 5.30 -5.48
N MET A 153 -14.31 4.75 -4.48
CA MET A 153 -14.70 3.49 -3.84
C MET A 153 -16.06 3.58 -3.16
N LEU A 154 -16.30 4.62 -2.35
CA LEU A 154 -17.57 4.80 -1.64
C LEU A 154 -18.76 4.90 -2.61
N ILE A 155 -18.63 5.70 -3.67
CA ILE A 155 -19.68 5.84 -4.70
C ILE A 155 -19.85 4.53 -5.47
N GLY A 156 -18.74 3.83 -5.79
CA GLY A 156 -18.78 2.54 -6.47
C GLY A 156 -19.53 1.47 -5.68
N LEU A 157 -19.23 1.34 -4.37
CA LEU A 157 -19.96 0.45 -3.46
C LEU A 157 -21.43 0.83 -3.37
N ARG A 158 -21.74 2.13 -3.25
CA ARG A 158 -23.13 2.61 -3.22
C ARG A 158 -23.88 2.28 -4.51
N ALA A 159 -23.22 2.36 -5.67
CA ALA A 159 -23.77 2.00 -6.97
C ALA A 159 -24.01 0.48 -7.08
N GLY A 160 -23.06 -0.35 -6.66
CA GLY A 160 -23.23 -1.81 -6.63
C GLY A 160 -24.41 -2.25 -5.74
N LEU A 161 -24.49 -1.71 -4.51
CA LEU A 161 -25.62 -1.94 -3.61
C LEU A 161 -26.94 -1.44 -4.20
N ARG A 162 -26.93 -0.32 -4.93
CA ARG A 162 -28.12 0.18 -5.63
C ARG A 162 -28.57 -0.77 -6.74
N ALA A 163 -27.62 -1.33 -7.49
CA ALA A 163 -27.89 -2.22 -8.60
C ALA A 163 -28.59 -3.52 -8.15
N LEU A 164 -28.37 -3.98 -6.91
CA LEU A 164 -29.10 -5.11 -6.32
C LEU A 164 -30.57 -4.78 -6.02
N MET A 165 -30.89 -3.49 -5.87
CA MET A 165 -32.14 -3.03 -5.28
C MET A 165 -33.13 -2.37 -6.25
N ASP A 166 -32.75 -2.23 -7.52
CA ASP A 166 -33.54 -1.60 -8.60
C ASP A 166 -33.98 -0.16 -8.34
N GLU A 167 -33.15 0.63 -7.67
CA GLU A 167 -33.49 2.04 -7.43
C GLU A 167 -33.04 2.94 -8.60
N PRO A 168 -33.79 4.02 -8.90
CA PRO A 168 -33.41 4.99 -9.91
C PRO A 168 -32.10 5.71 -9.55
N GLY A 169 -31.43 6.25 -10.59
CA GLY A 169 -30.19 7.02 -10.43
C GLY A 169 -28.91 6.18 -10.32
N LEU A 170 -28.93 4.92 -10.75
CA LEU A 170 -27.73 4.08 -10.86
C LEU A 170 -26.71 4.67 -11.84
N ALA A 171 -27.17 5.16 -13.00
CA ALA A 171 -26.30 5.74 -14.04
C ALA A 171 -25.45 6.90 -13.50
N ARG A 172 -26.06 7.81 -12.72
CA ARG A 172 -25.34 8.93 -12.11
C ARG A 172 -24.24 8.44 -11.18
N LEU A 173 -24.52 7.47 -10.32
CA LEU A 173 -23.50 6.95 -9.41
C LEU A 173 -22.39 6.22 -10.16
N ALA A 174 -22.72 5.45 -11.19
CA ALA A 174 -21.72 4.75 -12.01
C ALA A 174 -20.77 5.73 -12.73
N TRP A 175 -21.30 6.79 -13.33
CA TRP A 175 -20.49 7.83 -13.96
C TRP A 175 -19.65 8.65 -12.96
N VAL A 176 -20.19 8.97 -11.79
CA VAL A 176 -19.43 9.65 -10.73
C VAL A 176 -18.30 8.75 -10.21
N ALA A 177 -18.56 7.46 -9.96
CA ALA A 177 -17.53 6.51 -9.55
C ALA A 177 -16.43 6.41 -10.63
N PHE A 178 -16.82 6.22 -11.90
CA PHE A 178 -15.89 6.17 -13.02
C PHE A 178 -15.04 7.46 -13.14
N GLY A 179 -15.66 8.64 -13.03
CA GLY A 179 -14.96 9.92 -13.07
C GLY A 179 -13.95 10.08 -11.93
N LEU A 180 -14.33 9.72 -10.70
CA LEU A 180 -13.44 9.75 -9.54
C LEU A 180 -12.28 8.76 -9.65
N LEU A 181 -12.53 7.55 -10.16
CA LEU A 181 -11.48 6.56 -10.42
C LEU A 181 -10.55 6.99 -11.55
N THR A 182 -11.05 7.69 -12.56
CA THR A 182 -10.22 8.26 -13.63
C THR A 182 -9.30 9.33 -13.04
N LEU A 183 -9.87 10.29 -12.31
CA LEU A 183 -9.11 11.37 -11.68
C LEU A 183 -8.10 10.84 -10.66
N GLY A 184 -8.53 10.00 -9.73
CA GLY A 184 -7.69 9.45 -8.68
C GLY A 184 -6.67 8.45 -9.22
N GLY A 185 -7.13 7.46 -9.98
CA GLY A 185 -6.32 6.31 -10.38
C GLY A 185 -5.46 6.54 -11.63
N LEU A 186 -5.98 7.16 -12.68
CA LEU A 186 -5.28 7.30 -13.97
C LEU A 186 -4.69 8.69 -14.23
N ILE A 187 -5.05 9.70 -13.43
CA ILE A 187 -4.47 11.04 -13.54
C ILE A 187 -3.56 11.30 -12.33
N LEU A 188 -4.14 11.47 -11.14
CA LEU A 188 -3.38 11.85 -9.95
C LEU A 188 -2.44 10.75 -9.46
N GLY A 189 -2.83 9.47 -9.58
CA GLY A 189 -2.01 8.31 -9.24
C GLY A 189 -0.65 8.32 -9.95
N PRO A 190 -0.61 8.39 -11.30
CA PRO A 190 0.62 8.55 -12.06
C PRO A 190 1.51 9.71 -11.64
N PHE A 191 0.93 10.87 -11.30
CA PHE A 191 1.72 12.00 -10.81
C PHE A 191 2.32 11.71 -9.43
N VAL A 192 1.57 11.09 -8.52
CA VAL A 192 2.08 10.65 -7.21
C VAL A 192 3.21 9.65 -7.38
N GLN A 193 3.04 8.67 -8.27
CA GLN A 193 4.06 7.65 -8.56
C GLN A 193 5.31 8.25 -9.19
N LYS A 194 5.15 9.22 -10.09
CA LYS A 194 6.26 9.95 -10.70
C LYS A 194 7.09 10.67 -9.65
N GLN A 195 6.44 11.31 -8.68
CA GLN A 195 7.14 11.98 -7.58
C GLN A 195 7.81 10.98 -6.65
N ALA A 196 7.13 9.88 -6.29
CA ALA A 196 7.64 8.92 -5.31
C ALA A 196 8.76 8.00 -5.84
N PHE A 197 8.71 7.64 -7.13
CA PHE A 197 9.54 6.58 -7.72
C PHE A 197 10.13 6.92 -9.09
N GLY A 198 9.80 8.07 -9.69
CA GLY A 198 10.39 8.49 -10.97
C GLY A 198 9.69 7.98 -12.24
N ALA A 199 8.64 7.16 -12.13
CA ALA A 199 7.85 6.65 -13.26
C ALA A 199 6.37 7.04 -13.15
N TYR A 200 5.71 7.36 -14.27
CA TYR A 200 4.28 7.70 -14.28
C TYR A 200 3.38 6.46 -14.22
N TRP A 201 3.81 5.37 -14.84
CA TRP A 201 3.03 4.14 -14.92
C TRP A 201 3.99 2.99 -15.15
N THR A 202 3.80 1.91 -14.41
CA THR A 202 4.60 0.69 -14.45
C THR A 202 3.75 -0.57 -14.63
N GLY A 203 2.44 -0.41 -14.84
CA GLY A 203 1.51 -1.47 -15.23
C GLY A 203 1.42 -1.67 -16.73
N TRP A 204 0.53 -2.56 -17.14
CA TRP A 204 0.26 -2.88 -18.54
C TRP A 204 -0.21 -1.62 -19.30
N PRO A 205 0.20 -1.41 -20.56
CA PRO A 205 1.02 -2.30 -21.39
C PRO A 205 2.54 -2.15 -21.22
N PHE A 206 3.00 -1.20 -20.40
CA PHE A 206 4.43 -0.82 -20.32
C PHE A 206 5.22 -1.58 -19.25
N GLY A 207 4.53 -2.27 -18.34
CA GLY A 207 5.16 -3.09 -17.31
C GLY A 207 4.16 -4.04 -16.64
N HIS A 208 4.55 -4.57 -15.48
CA HIS A 208 3.83 -5.62 -14.76
C HIS A 208 3.53 -5.28 -13.29
N ASP A 209 3.65 -4.02 -12.89
CA ASP A 209 3.36 -3.60 -11.51
C ASP A 209 1.91 -3.91 -11.14
N LEU A 210 1.74 -4.61 -10.01
CA LEU A 210 0.44 -5.12 -9.60
C LEU A 210 -0.51 -3.99 -9.19
N THR A 211 0.01 -2.90 -8.62
CA THR A 211 -0.82 -1.78 -8.14
C THR A 211 -1.45 -1.04 -9.31
N ASP A 212 -0.64 -0.77 -10.33
CA ASP A 212 -1.09 -0.12 -11.56
C ASP A 212 -2.09 -1.02 -12.32
N ASN A 213 -1.79 -2.32 -12.43
CA ASN A 213 -2.68 -3.29 -13.10
C ASN A 213 -4.03 -3.46 -12.39
N LYS A 214 -4.04 -3.50 -11.07
CA LYS A 214 -5.27 -3.53 -10.26
C LYS A 214 -6.11 -2.28 -10.48
N THR A 215 -5.46 -1.12 -10.53
CA THR A 215 -6.11 0.17 -10.77
C THR A 215 -6.75 0.19 -12.16
N LEU A 216 -6.03 -0.27 -13.18
CA LEU A 216 -6.54 -0.38 -14.55
C LEU A 216 -7.72 -1.36 -14.65
N LEU A 217 -7.63 -2.54 -14.03
CA LEU A 217 -8.74 -3.51 -14.00
C LEU A 217 -10.00 -2.91 -13.38
N MET A 218 -9.85 -2.26 -12.22
CA MET A 218 -10.96 -1.59 -11.55
C MET A 218 -11.54 -0.48 -12.43
N TRP A 219 -10.69 0.33 -13.06
CA TRP A 219 -11.12 1.40 -13.94
C TRP A 219 -11.90 0.88 -15.17
N LEU A 220 -11.39 -0.16 -15.84
CA LEU A 220 -12.04 -0.80 -16.98
C LEU A 220 -13.42 -1.38 -16.61
N ALA A 221 -13.50 -2.05 -15.45
CA ALA A 221 -14.77 -2.59 -14.96
C ALA A 221 -15.81 -1.48 -14.75
N TRP A 222 -15.41 -0.34 -14.16
CA TRP A 222 -16.30 0.81 -13.97
C TRP A 222 -16.62 1.57 -15.26
N MET A 223 -15.70 1.63 -16.21
CA MET A 223 -15.96 2.15 -17.56
C MET A 223 -17.09 1.36 -18.24
N VAL A 224 -16.95 0.03 -18.28
CA VAL A 224 -17.95 -0.87 -18.89
C VAL A 224 -19.29 -0.76 -18.13
N ALA A 225 -19.26 -0.73 -16.80
CA ALA A 225 -20.47 -0.56 -16.01
C ALA A 225 -21.17 0.77 -16.28
N ALA A 226 -20.44 1.89 -16.32
CA ALA A 226 -21.02 3.21 -16.58
C ALA A 226 -21.69 3.27 -17.96
N VAL A 227 -21.05 2.70 -18.99
CA VAL A 227 -21.61 2.62 -20.35
C VAL A 227 -22.83 1.70 -20.39
N LEU A 228 -22.76 0.49 -19.85
CA LEU A 228 -23.86 -0.48 -19.90
C LEU A 228 -25.06 -0.07 -19.05
N VAL A 229 -24.86 0.61 -17.92
CA VAL A 229 -25.97 1.17 -17.14
C VAL A 229 -26.70 2.27 -17.92
N ALA A 230 -25.99 3.06 -18.73
CA ALA A 230 -26.59 4.10 -19.56
C ALA A 230 -27.27 3.53 -20.82
N ALA A 231 -26.63 2.58 -21.51
CA ALA A 231 -27.10 2.03 -22.78
C ALA A 231 -28.12 0.88 -22.61
N ALA A 232 -28.03 0.10 -21.53
CA ALA A 232 -28.88 -1.07 -21.27
C ALA A 232 -29.33 -1.13 -19.78
N PRO A 233 -30.15 -0.17 -19.31
CA PRO A 233 -30.42 0.08 -17.88
C PRO A 233 -31.18 -1.04 -17.12
N GLY A 234 -31.56 -2.13 -17.78
CA GLY A 234 -32.22 -3.28 -17.16
C GLY A 234 -31.25 -4.26 -16.48
N ARG A 235 -31.50 -5.56 -16.64
CA ARG A 235 -30.68 -6.62 -16.03
C ARG A 235 -29.20 -6.54 -16.41
N VAL A 236 -28.89 -6.17 -17.66
CA VAL A 236 -27.52 -6.08 -18.18
C VAL A 236 -26.72 -4.99 -17.46
N GLY A 237 -27.19 -3.73 -17.48
CA GLY A 237 -26.51 -2.62 -16.82
C GLY A 237 -26.39 -2.83 -15.31
N ARG A 238 -27.43 -3.37 -14.66
CA ARG A 238 -27.38 -3.71 -13.23
C ARG A 238 -26.35 -4.81 -12.95
N GLY A 239 -26.32 -5.87 -13.76
CA GLY A 239 -25.33 -6.92 -13.66
C GLY A 239 -23.90 -6.40 -13.81
N ALA A 240 -23.67 -5.48 -14.77
CA ALA A 240 -22.39 -4.83 -14.97
C ALA A 240 -21.94 -4.00 -13.75
N ALA A 241 -22.85 -3.23 -13.15
CA ALA A 241 -22.55 -2.46 -11.94
C ALA A 241 -22.24 -3.34 -10.72
N VAL A 242 -22.94 -4.47 -10.56
CA VAL A 242 -22.63 -5.45 -9.51
C VAL A 242 -21.25 -6.07 -9.75
N LEU A 243 -20.97 -6.50 -10.98
CA LEU A 243 -19.67 -7.08 -11.34
C LEU A 243 -18.52 -6.08 -11.13
N ALA A 244 -18.69 -4.82 -11.50
CA ALA A 244 -17.70 -3.77 -11.26
C ALA A 244 -17.47 -3.49 -9.77
N CYS A 245 -18.54 -3.52 -8.97
CA CYS A 245 -18.45 -3.42 -7.50
C CYS A 245 -17.67 -4.60 -6.89
N LEU A 246 -17.91 -5.83 -7.38
CA LEU A 246 -17.16 -7.01 -6.95
C LEU A 246 -15.69 -6.95 -7.38
N ALA A 247 -15.41 -6.53 -8.61
CA ALA A 247 -14.05 -6.34 -9.11
C ALA A 247 -13.29 -5.29 -8.29
N MET A 248 -13.95 -4.17 -7.97
CA MET A 248 -13.41 -3.14 -7.08
C MET A 248 -13.08 -3.72 -5.70
N LEU A 249 -14.02 -4.42 -5.05
CA LEU A 249 -13.77 -5.06 -3.76
C LEU A 249 -12.60 -6.05 -3.81
N ALA A 250 -12.53 -6.88 -4.86
CA ALA A 250 -11.44 -7.81 -5.06
C ALA A 250 -10.09 -7.08 -5.17
N VAL A 251 -10.01 -6.01 -5.96
CA VAL A 251 -8.81 -5.18 -6.10
C VAL A 251 -8.35 -4.61 -4.75
N TYR A 252 -9.27 -4.09 -3.94
CA TYR A 252 -8.95 -3.54 -2.62
C TYR A 252 -8.57 -4.62 -1.59
N LEU A 253 -9.10 -5.83 -1.72
CA LEU A 253 -8.81 -6.96 -0.81
C LEU A 253 -7.47 -7.65 -1.13
N VAL A 254 -7.02 -7.66 -2.38
CA VAL A 254 -5.72 -8.25 -2.72
C VAL A 254 -4.59 -7.36 -2.15
N PRO A 255 -3.71 -7.90 -1.27
CA PRO A 255 -2.62 -7.13 -0.67
C PRO A 255 -1.74 -6.46 -1.74
N HIS A 256 -1.34 -5.22 -1.49
CA HIS A 256 -0.45 -4.46 -2.38
C HIS A 256 1.03 -4.80 -2.18
N SER A 257 1.35 -5.75 -1.28
CA SER A 257 2.72 -6.23 -1.03
C SER A 257 3.22 -7.23 -2.08
N LEU A 258 2.33 -7.78 -2.91
CA LEU A 258 2.69 -8.68 -3.99
C LEU A 258 3.10 -7.82 -5.20
N ARG A 259 4.37 -7.83 -5.63
CA ARG A 259 4.83 -7.31 -6.94
C ARG A 259 4.68 -5.80 -7.19
N GLY A 260 5.23 -4.99 -6.29
CA GLY A 260 5.45 -3.57 -6.55
C GLY A 260 6.79 -3.28 -7.23
N SER A 261 6.94 -2.09 -7.82
CA SER A 261 8.24 -1.58 -8.34
C SER A 261 9.39 -1.70 -7.32
N GLN A 262 10.57 -2.01 -7.84
CA GLN A 262 11.78 -2.37 -7.11
C GLN A 262 13.01 -1.83 -7.83
N LEU A 263 14.05 -1.47 -7.08
CA LEU A 263 15.34 -1.09 -7.66
C LEU A 263 16.16 -2.34 -8.04
N ASP A 264 16.71 -2.35 -9.25
CA ASP A 264 17.69 -3.33 -9.72
C ASP A 264 19.11 -2.82 -9.39
N TYR A 265 19.68 -3.35 -8.30
CA TYR A 265 21.02 -2.97 -7.85
C TYR A 265 22.11 -3.37 -8.84
N GLY A 266 21.93 -4.42 -9.65
CA GLY A 266 22.92 -4.83 -10.65
C GLY A 266 23.05 -3.80 -11.78
N ARG A 267 21.93 -3.19 -12.19
CA ARG A 267 21.95 -2.08 -13.16
C ARG A 267 22.54 -0.81 -12.57
N LEU A 268 22.25 -0.52 -11.31
CA LEU A 268 22.81 0.64 -10.60
C LEU A 268 24.35 0.55 -10.51
N GLU A 269 24.86 -0.62 -10.13
CA GLU A 269 26.31 -0.87 -10.03
C GLU A 269 27.00 -0.87 -11.40
N GLY A 270 26.26 -1.17 -12.48
CA GLY A 270 26.69 -0.96 -13.87
C GLY A 270 26.69 0.51 -14.34
N GLY A 271 26.37 1.47 -13.46
CA GLY A 271 26.41 2.91 -13.75
C GLY A 271 25.09 3.50 -14.29
N ALA A 272 23.97 2.75 -14.25
CA ALA A 272 22.67 3.29 -14.65
C ALA A 272 22.14 4.30 -13.62
N ASP A 273 21.45 5.33 -14.10
CA ASP A 273 20.68 6.25 -13.24
C ASP A 273 19.68 5.41 -12.40
N PRO A 274 19.57 5.62 -11.07
CA PRO A 274 18.57 4.98 -10.22
C PRO A 274 17.15 4.97 -10.81
N LYS A 275 16.76 6.02 -11.55
CA LYS A 275 15.44 6.11 -12.19
C LYS A 275 15.28 5.18 -13.39
N ALA A 276 16.37 4.82 -14.05
CA ALA A 276 16.41 3.87 -15.17
C ALA A 276 16.61 2.42 -14.71
N ALA A 277 17.03 2.21 -13.46
CA ALA A 277 17.24 0.89 -12.85
C ALA A 277 15.98 0.31 -12.18
N LEU A 278 14.78 0.82 -12.51
CA LEU A 278 13.53 0.30 -11.95
C LEU A 278 13.13 -1.02 -12.64
N THR A 279 12.77 -2.01 -11.83
CA THR A 279 12.22 -3.30 -12.25
C THR A 279 10.95 -3.62 -11.44
N THR A 280 10.24 -4.67 -11.82
CA THR A 280 9.11 -5.22 -11.04
C THR A 280 9.58 -6.39 -10.21
N GLY A 281 9.29 -6.38 -8.90
CA GLY A 281 9.62 -7.51 -8.03
C GLY A 281 8.86 -8.79 -8.40
N PRO A 282 9.39 -9.98 -8.04
CA PRO A 282 8.77 -11.27 -8.31
C PRO A 282 7.44 -11.52 -7.58
#